data_AF-A0AAV2MT97-F1
#
_entry.id   AF-A0AAV2MT97-F1
#
_cell.length_a   1.000
_cell.length_b   1.000
_cell.length_c   1.000
_cell.angle_alpha   90.00
_cell.angle_beta   90.00
_cell.angle_gamma   90.00
#
_symmetry.space_group_name_H-M   'P 1'
#
loop_
_entity.id
_entity.type
_entity.pdbx_description
1 polymer ?
#
loop_
_entity_poly.entity_id
_entity_poly.type
_entity_poly.pdbx_seq_one_letter_code
_entity_poly.pdbx_strand_id
1 'polypeptide(L)'
;MIPLFILSALAALTWGEPCNTRSNSELLVSLNQALLRSVEAEGGLPNPSVHLALRLSPQHNHAQENLHLHRLTSQLHAHIQSSLSQSSASPGLLGLYALALKSSCYDLSTVTFTMRDQTETLLNLLKSTMQREKDEIAVSQHHRPSSNYYQYSLGVLGLCVGGVRVEHHVVHKLLKAVEQEHLNQGEVDGVDSYAMAAMALQCVKDSGAHVLRANELNAALTRIQLKLTAARRPDGHIGNEFSTGLAVQALLAMGQPISECSVSLEAIRTSARNSVYHSPMALSQSLPALHLRSYVSIRNKQCRTEADSLVLELPLPVVEVPVRPLVNVEVSVQSWEGAESSYSVSVPQGSSLLQALELLRTKTTVDPAFTFEVESSLWGPFLSVVNGEQARQSDRRYWQLAAEGAALTQGIGDYKIETSQKIAIKSVSY
;
A
#
# COMPACT_ATOMS: atom_id res chain seq x y z
N MET A 1 16.99 42.27 54.15
CA MET A 1 17.92 42.38 53.01
C MET A 1 18.04 41.00 52.40
N ILE A 2 17.39 40.78 51.26
CA ILE A 2 17.32 39.50 50.53
C ILE A 2 17.94 39.78 49.16
N PRO A 3 18.93 39.02 48.67
CA PRO A 3 19.46 39.25 47.34
C PRO A 3 18.55 38.60 46.28
N LEU A 4 18.26 39.41 45.27
CA LEU A 4 17.61 39.07 44.01
C LEU A 4 18.49 38.09 43.22
N PHE A 5 17.93 36.94 42.81
CA PHE A 5 18.46 36.17 41.68
C PHE A 5 17.42 36.18 40.57
N ILE A 6 17.66 36.97 39.53
CA ILE A 6 16.90 36.95 38.28
C ILE A 6 17.58 35.93 37.37
N LEU A 7 16.94 34.77 37.18
CA LEU A 7 17.27 33.82 36.13
C LEU A 7 16.48 34.20 34.88
N SER A 8 17.17 34.81 33.92
CA SER A 8 16.66 35.04 32.56
C SER A 8 16.68 33.72 31.77
N ALA A 9 15.51 33.11 31.59
CA ALA A 9 15.34 32.00 30.66
C ALA A 9 15.27 32.54 29.22
N LEU A 10 16.34 32.33 28.45
CA LEU A 10 16.34 32.47 26.99
C LEU A 10 15.57 31.29 26.39
N ALA A 11 14.31 31.51 26.03
CA ALA A 11 13.58 30.62 25.15
C ALA A 11 14.08 30.81 23.71
N ALA A 12 14.94 29.90 23.25
CA ALA A 12 15.26 29.77 21.83
C ALA A 12 14.02 29.22 21.11
N LEU A 13 13.25 30.11 20.49
CA LEU A 13 12.27 29.74 19.47
C LEU A 13 13.06 29.24 18.26
N THR A 14 13.22 27.93 18.11
CA THR A 14 13.66 27.35 16.84
C THR A 14 12.54 27.59 15.83
N TRP A 15 12.67 28.66 15.04
CA TRP A 15 11.86 28.82 13.83
C TRP A 15 12.23 27.67 12.90
N GLY A 16 11.36 26.66 12.83
CA GLY A 16 11.41 25.68 11.74
C GLY A 16 11.35 26.44 10.42
N GLU A 17 12.07 25.96 9.40
CA GLU A 17 12.07 26.58 8.09
C GLU A 17 10.63 26.83 7.60
N PRO A 18 10.33 28.03 7.07
CA PRO A 18 9.00 28.33 6.58
C PRO A 18 8.63 27.38 5.44
N CYS A 19 7.43 26.83 5.51
CA CYS A 19 6.86 25.92 4.53
C CYS A 19 6.92 26.51 3.11
N ASN A 20 7.75 25.92 2.24
CA ASN A 20 7.93 26.39 0.87
C ASN A 20 6.81 25.88 -0.04
N THR A 21 5.67 26.57 -0.02
CA THR A 21 4.46 26.21 -0.77
C THR A 21 4.69 26.11 -2.28
N ARG A 22 5.59 26.93 -2.85
CA ARG A 22 5.92 26.89 -4.29
C ARG A 22 6.72 25.64 -4.66
N SER A 23 7.78 25.32 -3.93
CA SER A 23 8.54 24.09 -4.18
C SER A 23 7.66 22.85 -3.99
N ASN A 24 6.74 22.91 -3.03
CA ASN A 24 5.81 21.81 -2.76
C ASN A 24 4.81 21.61 -3.90
N SER A 25 4.32 22.68 -4.54
CA SER A 25 3.43 22.58 -5.70
C SER A 25 4.14 22.04 -6.94
N GLU A 26 5.38 22.47 -7.20
CA GLU A 26 6.21 21.94 -8.30
C GLU A 26 6.51 20.44 -8.11
N LEU A 27 6.85 20.02 -6.88
CA LEU A 27 7.03 18.61 -6.55
C LEU A 27 5.74 17.80 -6.77
N LEU A 28 4.59 18.31 -6.32
CA LEU A 28 3.30 17.65 -6.51
C LEU A 28 2.98 17.42 -8.00
N VAL A 29 3.22 18.42 -8.85
CA VAL A 29 3.04 18.28 -10.31
C VAL A 29 3.95 17.17 -10.84
N SER A 30 5.22 17.18 -10.48
CA SER A 30 6.20 16.16 -10.90
C SER A 30 5.77 14.75 -10.47
N LEU A 31 5.24 14.59 -9.26
CA LEU A 31 4.72 13.31 -8.76
C LEU A 31 3.47 12.85 -9.52
N ASN A 32 2.53 13.76 -9.84
CA ASN A 32 1.37 13.42 -10.68
C ASN A 32 1.83 12.97 -12.08
N GLN A 33 2.79 13.68 -12.69
CA GLN A 33 3.35 13.29 -13.99
C GLN A 33 4.07 11.94 -13.92
N ALA A 34 4.86 11.68 -12.88
CA ALA A 34 5.54 10.39 -12.69
C ALA A 34 4.53 9.24 -12.58
N LEU A 35 3.45 9.44 -11.80
CA LEU A 35 2.39 8.45 -11.68
C LEU A 35 1.63 8.26 -13.01
N LEU A 36 1.38 9.33 -13.76
CA LEU A 36 0.73 9.25 -15.06
C LEU A 36 1.60 8.51 -16.10
N ARG A 37 2.91 8.75 -16.14
CA ARG A 37 3.83 7.99 -17.00
C ARG A 37 3.80 6.48 -16.70
N SER A 38 3.53 6.10 -15.46
CA SER A 38 3.45 4.68 -15.09
C SER A 38 2.28 3.94 -15.75
N VAL A 39 1.25 4.65 -16.21
CA VAL A 39 0.10 4.04 -16.92
C VAL A 39 0.29 3.97 -18.43
N GLU A 40 1.25 4.74 -18.99
CA GLU A 40 1.61 4.71 -20.42
C GLU A 40 2.39 3.43 -20.78
N ALA A 41 3.10 2.85 -19.82
CA ALA A 41 3.87 1.63 -20.07
C ALA A 41 2.95 0.47 -20.50
N GLU A 42 3.22 -0.04 -21.69
CA GLU A 42 2.58 -1.24 -22.22
C GLU A 42 3.23 -2.47 -21.59
N GLY A 43 2.58 -3.04 -20.57
CA GLY A 43 3.04 -4.24 -19.89
C GLY A 43 2.37 -4.45 -18.54
N GLY A 44 2.10 -5.70 -18.19
CA GLY A 44 1.48 -6.07 -16.91
C GLY A 44 -0.01 -5.73 -16.77
N LEU A 45 -0.58 -6.18 -15.65
CA LEU A 45 -1.98 -5.88 -15.30
C LEU A 45 -2.11 -4.41 -14.86
N PRO A 46 -3.17 -3.70 -15.27
CA PRO A 46 -3.37 -2.31 -14.87
C PRO A 46 -3.66 -2.22 -13.36
N ASN A 47 -2.99 -1.28 -12.70
CA ASN A 47 -3.09 -1.12 -11.25
C ASN A 47 -4.25 -0.17 -10.86
N PRO A 48 -5.29 -0.65 -10.14
CA PRO A 48 -6.42 0.19 -9.74
C PRO A 48 -6.05 1.23 -8.68
N SER A 49 -5.02 1.00 -7.85
CA SER A 49 -4.55 1.97 -6.85
C SER A 49 -3.93 3.20 -7.54
N VAL A 50 -3.14 2.96 -8.61
CA VAL A 50 -2.56 4.03 -9.45
C VAL A 50 -3.66 4.88 -10.06
N HIS A 51 -4.65 4.24 -10.69
CA HIS A 51 -5.81 4.97 -11.25
C HIS A 51 -6.54 5.79 -10.19
N LEU A 52 -6.79 5.16 -9.04
CA LEU A 52 -7.47 5.82 -7.94
C LEU A 52 -6.74 7.08 -7.47
N ALA A 53 -5.42 7.03 -7.34
CA ALA A 53 -4.61 8.16 -6.92
C ALA A 53 -4.62 9.31 -7.95
N LEU A 54 -4.55 8.99 -9.25
CA LEU A 54 -4.72 9.98 -10.32
C LEU A 54 -6.08 10.69 -10.22
N ARG A 55 -7.16 9.92 -10.00
CA ARG A 55 -8.53 10.47 -9.87
C ARG A 55 -8.78 11.27 -8.59
N LEU A 56 -7.98 11.06 -7.55
CA LEU A 56 -7.98 11.84 -6.32
C LEU A 56 -7.11 13.11 -6.40
N SER A 57 -6.23 13.19 -7.39
CA SER A 57 -5.50 14.42 -7.71
C SER A 57 -6.46 15.50 -8.25
N PRO A 58 -6.18 16.80 -8.04
CA PRO A 58 -6.91 17.89 -8.68
C PRO A 58 -6.46 18.15 -10.14
N GLN A 59 -5.36 17.54 -10.59
CA GLN A 59 -4.80 17.71 -11.93
C GLN A 59 -4.98 16.43 -12.73
N HIS A 60 -5.60 16.53 -13.91
CA HIS A 60 -5.96 15.37 -14.71
C HIS A 60 -5.33 15.39 -16.10
N ASN A 61 -5.14 14.19 -16.62
CA ASN A 61 -4.97 13.94 -18.05
C ASN A 61 -6.07 12.97 -18.48
N HIS A 62 -7.20 13.49 -18.93
CA HIS A 62 -8.40 12.67 -19.18
C HIS A 62 -8.18 11.62 -20.25
N ALA A 63 -7.36 11.91 -21.26
CA ALA A 63 -7.06 10.95 -22.33
C ALA A 63 -6.37 9.69 -21.77
N GLN A 64 -5.27 9.87 -21.02
CA GLN A 64 -4.51 8.76 -20.45
C GLN A 64 -5.26 8.07 -19.30
N GLU A 65 -5.96 8.83 -18.46
CA GLU A 65 -6.80 8.27 -17.40
C GLU A 65 -7.93 7.40 -17.98
N ASN A 66 -8.58 7.82 -19.07
CA ASN A 66 -9.62 7.02 -19.72
C ASN A 66 -9.05 5.78 -20.41
N LEU A 67 -7.87 5.86 -21.00
CA LEU A 67 -7.18 4.69 -21.57
C LEU A 67 -6.85 3.66 -20.46
N HIS A 68 -6.35 4.13 -19.32
CA HIS A 68 -6.07 3.26 -18.18
C HIS A 68 -7.34 2.67 -17.56
N LEU A 69 -8.42 3.47 -17.47
CA LEU A 69 -9.74 2.99 -17.06
C LEU A 69 -10.25 1.88 -17.98
N HIS A 70 -10.09 2.02 -19.30
CA HIS A 70 -10.44 0.98 -20.25
C HIS A 70 -9.61 -0.30 -20.03
N ARG A 71 -8.32 -0.18 -19.74
CA ARG A 71 -7.49 -1.35 -19.36
C ARG A 71 -8.01 -2.00 -18.08
N LEU A 72 -8.41 -1.23 -17.08
CA LEU A 72 -9.01 -1.77 -15.85
C LEU A 72 -10.30 -2.55 -16.14
N THR A 73 -11.21 -1.99 -16.95
CA THR A 73 -12.50 -2.62 -17.26
C THR A 73 -12.42 -3.77 -18.26
N SER A 74 -11.28 -3.93 -18.95
CA SER A 74 -11.02 -5.05 -19.85
C SER A 74 -10.03 -6.07 -19.27
N GLN A 75 -8.76 -5.71 -19.14
CA GLN A 75 -7.66 -6.61 -18.75
C GLN A 75 -7.76 -7.04 -17.28
N LEU A 76 -7.90 -6.10 -16.34
CA LEU A 76 -8.02 -6.44 -14.92
C LEU A 76 -9.35 -7.15 -14.64
N HIS A 77 -10.44 -6.70 -15.26
CA HIS A 77 -11.73 -7.38 -15.16
C HIS A 77 -11.64 -8.85 -15.61
N ALA A 78 -11.04 -9.11 -16.79
CA ALA A 78 -10.84 -10.48 -17.29
C ALA A 78 -9.92 -11.31 -16.37
N HIS A 79 -8.88 -10.69 -15.80
CA HIS A 79 -8.02 -11.36 -14.83
C HIS A 79 -8.80 -11.78 -13.59
N ILE A 80 -9.55 -10.87 -12.96
CA ILE A 80 -10.42 -11.19 -11.81
C ILE A 80 -11.40 -12.30 -12.19
N GLN A 81 -12.07 -12.17 -13.34
CA GLN A 81 -13.01 -13.17 -13.87
C GLN A 81 -12.38 -14.56 -14.00
N SER A 82 -11.11 -14.66 -14.40
CA SER A 82 -10.39 -15.94 -14.48
C SER A 82 -10.06 -16.54 -13.10
N SER A 83 -9.69 -15.69 -12.13
CA SER A 83 -9.40 -16.13 -10.75
C SER A 83 -10.65 -16.63 -10.02
N LEU A 84 -11.82 -16.10 -10.36
CA LEU A 84 -13.09 -16.54 -9.80
C LEU A 84 -13.38 -18.03 -10.04
N SER A 85 -12.94 -18.58 -11.18
CA SER A 85 -13.07 -20.02 -11.48
C SER A 85 -12.32 -20.90 -10.48
N GLN A 86 -11.27 -20.37 -9.85
CA GLN A 86 -10.48 -21.04 -8.81
C GLN A 86 -10.96 -20.69 -7.39
N SER A 87 -12.10 -20.00 -7.25
CA SER A 87 -12.67 -19.53 -5.98
C SER A 87 -11.75 -18.58 -5.18
N SER A 88 -10.78 -17.94 -5.84
CA SER A 88 -9.73 -17.11 -5.22
C SER A 88 -9.97 -15.60 -5.40
N ALA A 89 -11.20 -15.14 -5.10
CA ALA A 89 -11.53 -13.72 -5.16
C ALA A 89 -10.81 -12.95 -4.03
N SER A 90 -9.86 -12.08 -4.35
CA SER A 90 -9.24 -11.20 -3.36
C SER A 90 -10.20 -10.07 -2.96
N PRO A 91 -10.61 -9.95 -1.68
CA PRO A 91 -11.45 -8.84 -1.23
C PRO A 91 -10.75 -7.49 -1.39
N GLY A 92 -9.42 -7.46 -1.25
CA GLY A 92 -8.62 -6.26 -1.45
C GLY A 92 -8.63 -5.79 -2.91
N LEU A 93 -8.40 -6.70 -3.86
CA LEU A 93 -8.40 -6.34 -5.28
C LEU A 93 -9.79 -5.90 -5.76
N LEU A 94 -10.85 -6.62 -5.36
CA LEU A 94 -12.24 -6.23 -5.65
C LEU A 94 -12.58 -4.87 -5.04
N GLY A 95 -12.16 -4.63 -3.79
CA GLY A 95 -12.32 -3.34 -3.12
C GLY A 95 -11.63 -2.20 -3.86
N LEU A 96 -10.35 -2.35 -4.22
CA LEU A 96 -9.61 -1.34 -5.00
C LEU A 96 -10.22 -1.13 -6.38
N TYR A 97 -10.65 -2.20 -7.06
CA TYR A 97 -11.31 -2.09 -8.35
C TYR A 97 -12.60 -1.27 -8.25
N ALA A 98 -13.43 -1.52 -7.23
CA ALA A 98 -14.62 -0.71 -6.97
C ALA A 98 -14.29 0.76 -6.67
N LEU A 99 -13.26 1.04 -5.87
CA LEU A 99 -12.82 2.41 -5.56
C LEU A 99 -12.31 3.14 -6.81
N ALA A 100 -11.49 2.47 -7.63
CA ALA A 100 -10.95 3.03 -8.87
C ALA A 100 -12.08 3.39 -9.85
N LEU A 101 -13.01 2.47 -10.10
CA LEU A 101 -14.16 2.71 -10.96
C LEU A 101 -15.04 3.84 -10.43
N LYS A 102 -15.34 3.84 -9.12
CA LYS A 102 -16.14 4.90 -8.48
C LYS A 102 -15.45 6.26 -8.58
N SER A 103 -14.12 6.32 -8.53
CA SER A 103 -13.35 7.56 -8.67
C SER A 103 -13.43 8.19 -10.08
N SER A 104 -13.79 7.39 -11.08
CA SER A 104 -14.15 7.84 -12.43
C SER A 104 -15.66 8.00 -12.64
N CYS A 105 -16.44 8.00 -11.55
CA CYS A 105 -17.90 8.08 -11.58
C CYS A 105 -18.57 6.99 -12.43
N TYR A 106 -17.90 5.84 -12.56
CA TYR A 106 -18.44 4.68 -13.25
C TYR A 106 -19.60 4.08 -12.43
N ASP A 107 -20.64 3.62 -13.13
CA ASP A 107 -21.78 2.97 -12.48
C ASP A 107 -21.42 1.52 -12.13
N LEU A 108 -21.14 1.28 -10.85
CA LEU A 108 -20.77 -0.04 -10.33
C LEU A 108 -21.88 -1.09 -10.49
N SER A 109 -23.14 -0.69 -10.70
CA SER A 109 -24.25 -1.63 -10.93
C SER A 109 -24.16 -2.31 -12.30
N THR A 110 -23.44 -1.70 -13.25
CA THR A 110 -23.25 -2.23 -14.61
C THR A 110 -22.09 -3.22 -14.72
N VAL A 111 -21.25 -3.32 -13.68
CA VAL A 111 -20.08 -4.19 -13.69
C VAL A 111 -20.47 -5.55 -13.14
N THR A 112 -20.41 -6.57 -13.98
CA THR A 112 -20.86 -7.92 -13.66
C THR A 112 -19.79 -8.97 -13.92
N PHE A 113 -19.79 -10.03 -13.11
CA PHE A 113 -18.95 -11.22 -13.29
C PHE A 113 -19.83 -12.44 -13.46
N THR A 114 -19.37 -13.42 -14.24
CA THR A 114 -20.10 -14.66 -14.50
C THR A 114 -19.41 -15.83 -13.80
N MET A 115 -20.15 -16.57 -12.98
CA MET A 115 -19.66 -17.68 -12.17
C MET A 115 -20.65 -18.85 -12.25
N ARG A 116 -20.22 -19.98 -12.83
CA ARG A 116 -21.05 -21.21 -12.93
C ARG A 116 -22.48 -20.92 -13.40
N ASP A 117 -22.59 -20.21 -14.53
CA ASP A 117 -23.85 -19.77 -15.17
C ASP A 117 -24.70 -18.75 -14.38
N GLN A 118 -24.18 -18.20 -13.27
CA GLN A 118 -24.79 -17.10 -12.54
C GLN A 118 -24.04 -15.80 -12.81
N THR A 119 -24.77 -14.69 -12.97
CA THR A 119 -24.19 -13.35 -13.13
C THR A 119 -24.40 -12.56 -11.86
N GLU A 120 -23.32 -12.07 -11.26
CA GLU A 120 -23.33 -11.23 -10.07
C GLU A 120 -22.72 -9.87 -10.38
N THR A 121 -23.25 -8.79 -9.78
CA THR A 121 -22.61 -7.48 -9.85
C THR A 121 -21.33 -7.46 -9.01
N LEU A 122 -20.39 -6.55 -9.33
CA LEU A 122 -19.14 -6.37 -8.58
C LEU A 122 -19.38 -6.22 -7.06
N LEU A 123 -20.38 -5.43 -6.67
CA LEU A 123 -20.67 -5.19 -5.25
C LEU A 123 -21.30 -6.42 -4.56
N ASN A 124 -22.10 -7.22 -5.27
CA ASN A 124 -22.63 -8.48 -4.74
C ASN A 124 -21.52 -9.53 -4.59
N LEU A 125 -20.63 -9.63 -5.57
CA LEU A 125 -19.44 -10.49 -5.50
C LEU A 125 -18.51 -10.09 -4.34
N LEU A 126 -18.27 -8.78 -4.16
CA LEU A 126 -17.49 -8.29 -3.04
C LEU A 126 -18.18 -8.61 -1.71
N LYS A 127 -19.50 -8.44 -1.63
CA LYS A 127 -20.29 -8.78 -0.44
C LYS A 127 -20.18 -10.28 -0.09
N SER A 128 -20.34 -11.18 -1.06
CA SER A 128 -20.20 -12.63 -0.85
C SER A 128 -18.78 -13.03 -0.46
N THR A 129 -17.77 -12.36 -1.03
CA THR A 129 -16.36 -12.55 -0.66
C THR A 129 -16.08 -12.11 0.78
N MET A 130 -16.62 -10.95 1.21
CA MET A 130 -16.48 -10.48 2.58
C MET A 130 -17.18 -11.39 3.60
N GLN A 131 -18.31 -11.98 3.22
CA GLN A 131 -19.00 -12.98 4.04
C GLN A 131 -18.12 -14.22 4.25
N ARG A 132 -17.47 -14.71 3.19
CA ARG A 132 -16.54 -15.85 3.27
C ARG A 132 -15.35 -15.54 4.17
N GLU A 133 -14.71 -14.38 4.00
CA GLU A 133 -13.62 -13.94 4.88
C GLU A 133 -14.03 -13.89 6.36
N LYS A 134 -15.25 -13.41 6.64
CA LYS A 134 -15.81 -13.41 7.99
C LYS A 134 -16.02 -14.83 8.54
N ASP A 135 -16.47 -15.76 7.71
CA ASP A 135 -16.63 -17.18 8.08
C ASP A 135 -15.26 -17.83 8.35
N GLU A 136 -14.25 -17.55 7.52
CA GLU A 136 -12.85 -18.00 7.70
C GLU A 136 -12.25 -17.48 9.02
N ILE A 137 -12.53 -16.23 9.41
CA ILE A 137 -12.11 -15.70 10.72
C ILE A 137 -12.69 -16.52 11.88
N ALA A 138 -13.89 -17.09 11.73
CA ALA A 138 -14.55 -17.85 12.80
C ALA A 138 -14.02 -19.28 12.94
N VAL A 139 -13.53 -19.88 11.86
CA VAL A 139 -13.08 -21.29 11.84
C VAL A 139 -11.55 -21.43 11.81
N SER A 140 -10.81 -20.40 11.41
CA SER A 140 -9.35 -20.44 11.38
C SER A 140 -8.75 -20.53 12.78
N GLN A 141 -7.72 -21.35 12.93
CA GLN A 141 -6.99 -21.52 14.20
C GLN A 141 -6.46 -20.19 14.76
N HIS A 142 -6.06 -19.28 13.86
CA HIS A 142 -5.50 -17.98 14.20
C HIS A 142 -6.54 -16.84 14.30
N HIS A 143 -7.84 -17.12 14.13
CA HIS A 143 -8.91 -16.11 14.18
C HIS A 143 -8.64 -14.88 13.27
N ARG A 144 -8.15 -15.15 12.06
CA ARG A 144 -7.69 -14.14 11.09
C ARG A 144 -8.27 -14.41 9.69
N PRO A 145 -8.48 -13.37 8.87
CA PRO A 145 -8.96 -13.51 7.49
C PRO A 145 -7.99 -14.38 6.67
N SER A 146 -8.50 -15.11 5.68
CA SER A 146 -7.66 -15.93 4.80
C SER A 146 -6.71 -15.06 3.98
N SER A 147 -7.15 -13.84 3.66
CA SER A 147 -6.27 -12.74 3.27
C SER A 147 -5.57 -12.11 4.50
N ASN A 148 -5.78 -10.82 4.73
CA ASN A 148 -5.24 -10.05 5.84
C ASN A 148 -6.21 -8.91 6.20
N TYR A 149 -6.07 -8.30 7.37
CA TYR A 149 -7.01 -7.26 7.79
C TYR A 149 -6.90 -5.96 6.97
N TYR A 150 -5.79 -5.72 6.26
CA TYR A 150 -5.70 -4.64 5.29
C TYR A 150 -6.69 -4.87 4.13
N GLN A 151 -6.66 -6.05 3.51
CA GLN A 151 -7.58 -6.43 2.43
C GLN A 151 -9.03 -6.54 2.91
N TYR A 152 -9.25 -7.07 4.11
CA TYR A 152 -10.58 -7.09 4.74
C TYR A 152 -11.15 -5.68 4.91
N SER A 153 -10.33 -4.75 5.42
CA SER A 153 -10.72 -3.35 5.59
C SER A 153 -10.99 -2.67 4.24
N LEU A 154 -10.18 -2.97 3.23
CA LEU A 154 -10.34 -2.45 1.87
C LEU A 154 -11.63 -2.95 1.21
N GLY A 155 -12.04 -4.20 1.47
CA GLY A 155 -13.33 -4.72 1.04
C GLY A 155 -14.52 -4.04 1.74
N VAL A 156 -14.43 -3.79 3.06
CA VAL A 156 -15.43 -2.99 3.80
C VAL A 156 -15.53 -1.57 3.23
N LEU A 157 -14.38 -0.93 2.98
CA LEU A 157 -14.32 0.41 2.39
C LEU A 157 -14.93 0.44 0.98
N GLY A 158 -14.60 -0.53 0.13
CA GLY A 158 -15.15 -0.67 -1.23
C GLY A 158 -16.67 -0.78 -1.25
N LEU A 159 -17.24 -1.62 -0.37
CA LEU A 159 -18.70 -1.74 -0.22
C LEU A 159 -19.34 -0.42 0.24
N CYS A 160 -18.76 0.22 1.26
CA CYS A 160 -19.28 1.45 1.83
C CYS A 160 -19.24 2.63 0.83
N VAL A 161 -18.12 2.83 0.14
CA VAL A 161 -17.96 3.85 -0.91
C VAL A 161 -18.84 3.55 -2.12
N GLY A 162 -19.06 2.27 -2.42
CA GLY A 162 -20.01 1.79 -3.44
C GLY A 162 -21.48 2.04 -3.10
N GLY A 163 -21.80 2.56 -1.91
CA GLY A 163 -23.18 2.85 -1.48
C GLY A 163 -23.94 1.62 -0.96
N VAL A 164 -23.25 0.49 -0.73
CA VAL A 164 -23.84 -0.73 -0.19
C VAL A 164 -23.66 -0.77 1.32
N ARG A 165 -24.74 -1.08 2.04
CA ARG A 165 -24.68 -1.29 3.48
C ARG A 165 -23.84 -2.53 3.79
N VAL A 166 -22.74 -2.33 4.50
CA VAL A 166 -21.89 -3.42 4.98
C VAL A 166 -22.61 -4.20 6.08
N GLU A 167 -22.56 -5.52 6.01
CA GLU A 167 -23.20 -6.38 7.01
C GLU A 167 -22.57 -6.19 8.39
N HIS A 168 -23.45 -6.16 9.39
CA HIS A 168 -23.05 -5.86 10.76
C HIS A 168 -22.04 -6.86 11.34
N HIS A 169 -22.17 -8.15 11.00
CA HIS A 169 -21.20 -9.15 11.46
C HIS A 169 -19.83 -9.01 10.79
N VAL A 170 -19.78 -8.54 9.53
CA VAL A 170 -18.53 -8.23 8.83
C VAL A 170 -17.83 -7.07 9.51
N VAL A 171 -18.54 -5.98 9.81
CA VAL A 171 -17.99 -4.83 10.55
C VAL A 171 -17.54 -5.23 11.96
N HIS A 172 -18.32 -6.05 12.65
CA HIS A 172 -17.97 -6.52 14.00
C HIS A 172 -16.63 -7.26 14.04
N LYS A 173 -16.31 -8.12 13.07
CA LYS A 173 -14.98 -8.78 13.02
C LYS A 173 -13.84 -7.76 12.95
N LEU A 174 -14.00 -6.69 12.18
CA LEU A 174 -13.00 -5.62 12.11
C LEU A 174 -12.89 -4.83 13.42
N LEU A 175 -14.02 -4.53 14.08
CA LEU A 175 -14.01 -3.89 15.40
C LEU A 175 -13.27 -4.74 16.45
N LYS A 176 -13.51 -6.06 16.47
CA LYS A 176 -12.80 -6.98 17.36
C LYS A 176 -11.32 -7.08 17.03
N ALA A 177 -10.95 -7.06 15.76
CA ALA A 177 -9.54 -7.04 15.36
C ALA A 177 -8.81 -5.79 15.88
N VAL A 178 -9.47 -4.62 15.89
CA VAL A 178 -8.92 -3.39 16.48
C VAL A 178 -8.80 -3.51 18.00
N GLU A 179 -9.85 -3.99 18.68
CA GLU A 179 -9.91 -4.15 20.13
C GLU A 179 -8.81 -5.10 20.64
N GLN A 180 -8.57 -6.19 19.91
CA GLN A 180 -7.64 -7.27 20.26
C GLN A 180 -6.24 -7.08 19.65
N GLU A 181 -5.99 -5.95 18.98
CA GLU A 181 -4.72 -5.66 18.27
C GLU A 181 -4.30 -6.70 17.22
N HIS A 182 -5.26 -7.44 16.66
CA HIS A 182 -5.00 -8.42 15.60
C HIS A 182 -4.59 -7.81 14.25
N LEU A 183 -4.61 -6.47 14.15
CA LEU A 183 -4.12 -5.72 13.00
C LEU A 183 -2.58 -5.68 12.94
N ASN A 184 -1.89 -6.05 14.03
CA ASN A 184 -0.44 -6.19 14.07
C ASN A 184 0.04 -7.45 13.35
N GLN A 185 1.27 -7.40 12.83
CA GLN A 185 1.93 -8.52 12.18
C GLN A 185 3.08 -9.00 13.09
N GLY A 186 2.82 -10.03 13.89
CA GLY A 186 3.70 -10.38 15.00
C GLY A 186 3.82 -9.23 16.00
N GLU A 187 5.05 -8.86 16.33
CA GLU A 187 5.36 -7.74 17.24
C GLU A 187 5.37 -6.36 16.56
N VAL A 188 5.23 -6.31 15.23
CA VAL A 188 5.30 -5.07 14.45
C VAL A 188 3.92 -4.44 14.35
N ASP A 189 3.82 -3.16 14.71
CA ASP A 189 2.58 -2.39 14.58
C ASP A 189 2.15 -2.28 13.10
N GLY A 190 0.94 -2.75 12.81
CA GLY A 190 0.39 -2.79 11.46
C GLY A 190 -0.20 -1.46 11.01
N VAL A 191 0.62 -0.40 10.91
CA VAL A 191 0.18 0.97 10.59
C VAL A 191 -0.73 1.02 9.35
N ASP A 192 -0.37 0.33 8.27
CA ASP A 192 -1.17 0.25 7.04
C ASP A 192 -2.54 -0.38 7.28
N SER A 193 -2.59 -1.50 8.03
CA SER A 193 -3.83 -2.20 8.39
C SER A 193 -4.72 -1.31 9.27
N TYR A 194 -4.12 -0.61 10.24
CA TYR A 194 -4.82 0.36 11.08
C TYR A 194 -5.38 1.53 10.27
N ALA A 195 -4.58 2.11 9.37
CA ALA A 195 -5.01 3.21 8.51
C ALA A 195 -6.18 2.81 7.60
N MET A 196 -6.10 1.64 6.97
CA MET A 196 -7.18 1.13 6.12
C MET A 196 -8.44 0.82 6.94
N ALA A 197 -8.29 0.23 8.13
CA ALA A 197 -9.40 -0.02 9.04
C ALA A 197 -10.08 1.28 9.49
N ALA A 198 -9.31 2.33 9.80
CA ALA A 198 -9.86 3.64 10.15
C ALA A 198 -10.68 4.22 8.99
N MET A 199 -10.16 4.23 7.76
CA MET A 199 -10.91 4.71 6.59
C MET A 199 -12.20 3.92 6.36
N ALA A 200 -12.15 2.60 6.49
CA ALA A 200 -13.31 1.73 6.33
C ALA A 200 -14.39 1.97 7.40
N LEU A 201 -14.00 1.98 8.68
CA LEU A 201 -14.90 2.20 9.80
C LEU A 201 -15.47 3.62 9.81
N GLN A 202 -14.67 4.61 9.43
CA GLN A 202 -15.11 5.99 9.30
C GLN A 202 -16.14 6.13 8.17
N CYS A 203 -15.93 5.49 7.02
CA CYS A 203 -16.95 5.45 5.98
C CYS A 203 -18.27 4.82 6.49
N VAL A 204 -18.19 3.70 7.20
CA VAL A 204 -19.37 3.04 7.79
C VAL A 204 -20.07 3.96 8.79
N LYS A 205 -19.32 4.71 9.60
CA LYS A 205 -19.85 5.74 10.49
C LYS A 205 -20.64 6.79 9.70
N ASP A 206 -20.02 7.39 8.69
CA ASP A 206 -20.62 8.46 7.89
C ASP A 206 -21.79 7.99 7.01
N SER A 207 -21.93 6.68 6.78
CA SER A 207 -23.08 6.10 6.09
C SER A 207 -24.33 5.98 6.95
N GLY A 208 -24.22 6.15 8.27
CA GLY A 208 -25.30 5.87 9.22
C GLY A 208 -25.58 4.37 9.42
N ALA A 209 -24.83 3.46 8.79
CA ALA A 209 -25.03 2.01 8.93
C ALA A 209 -24.60 1.43 10.31
N HIS A 210 -24.06 2.27 11.20
CA HIS A 210 -23.45 1.90 12.48
C HIS A 210 -24.39 1.98 13.69
N VAL A 211 -25.69 2.29 13.51
CA VAL A 211 -26.62 2.64 14.61
C VAL A 211 -26.63 1.64 15.76
N LEU A 212 -26.47 0.35 15.48
CA LEU A 212 -26.49 -0.70 16.51
C LEU A 212 -25.21 -0.80 17.36
N ARG A 213 -24.09 -0.18 16.93
CA ARG A 213 -22.75 -0.29 17.56
C ARG A 213 -21.96 1.01 17.58
N ALA A 214 -22.65 2.15 17.68
CA ALA A 214 -22.00 3.45 17.65
C ALA A 214 -20.86 3.59 18.68
N ASN A 215 -21.07 3.07 19.90
CA ASN A 215 -20.07 3.14 20.97
C ASN A 215 -18.82 2.29 20.66
N GLU A 216 -19.00 1.04 20.24
CA GLU A 216 -17.87 0.16 19.86
C GLU A 216 -17.08 0.74 18.69
N LEU A 217 -17.78 1.27 17.68
CA LEU A 217 -17.15 1.88 16.52
C LEU A 217 -16.35 3.13 16.90
N ASN A 218 -16.92 4.01 17.72
CA ASN A 218 -16.21 5.20 18.19
C ASN A 218 -15.00 4.83 19.04
N ALA A 219 -15.12 3.83 19.92
CA ALA A 219 -13.99 3.33 20.71
C ALA A 219 -12.88 2.77 19.82
N ALA A 220 -13.23 2.00 18.79
CA ALA A 220 -12.29 1.50 17.80
C ALA A 220 -11.57 2.66 17.08
N LEU A 221 -12.29 3.64 16.51
CA LEU A 221 -11.69 4.79 15.84
C LEU A 221 -10.73 5.57 16.76
N THR A 222 -11.11 5.81 18.01
CA THR A 222 -10.24 6.44 19.01
C THR A 222 -8.96 5.63 19.25
N ARG A 223 -9.07 4.30 19.37
CA ARG A 223 -7.90 3.42 19.54
C ARG A 223 -6.98 3.46 18.33
N ILE A 224 -7.54 3.43 17.12
CA ILE A 224 -6.77 3.51 15.88
C ILE A 224 -6.06 4.86 15.80
N GLN A 225 -6.75 5.97 16.08
CA GLN A 225 -6.14 7.29 16.10
C GLN A 225 -4.94 7.34 17.04
N LEU A 226 -5.08 6.82 18.28
CA LEU A 226 -3.97 6.76 19.23
C LEU A 226 -2.79 5.95 18.68
N LYS A 227 -3.04 4.75 18.14
CA LYS A 227 -1.99 3.90 17.52
C LYS A 227 -1.27 4.62 16.38
N LEU A 228 -2.00 5.24 15.45
CA LEU A 228 -1.40 5.99 14.33
C LEU A 228 -0.58 7.18 14.82
N THR A 229 -1.08 7.95 15.79
CA THR A 229 -0.32 9.08 16.33
C THR A 229 0.92 8.66 17.11
N ALA A 230 0.87 7.54 17.82
CA ALA A 230 1.98 6.97 18.58
C ALA A 230 3.06 6.38 17.67
N ALA A 231 2.69 5.89 16.49
CA ALA A 231 3.63 5.36 15.49
C ALA A 231 4.43 6.44 14.75
N ARG A 232 4.28 7.72 15.09
CA ARG A 232 5.04 8.81 14.46
C ARG A 232 6.49 8.81 14.95
N ARG A 233 7.41 8.63 14.01
CA ARG A 233 8.86 8.68 14.18
C ARG A 233 9.38 10.12 14.32
N PRO A 234 10.61 10.31 14.83
CA PRO A 234 11.24 11.63 14.94
C PRO A 234 11.41 12.37 13.61
N ASP A 235 11.53 11.64 12.50
CA ASP A 235 11.63 12.18 11.14
C ASP A 235 10.26 12.57 10.53
N GLY A 236 9.18 12.42 11.31
CA GLY A 236 7.82 12.82 10.91
C GLY A 236 7.00 11.72 10.23
N HIS A 237 7.63 10.61 9.81
CA HIS A 237 6.92 9.47 9.24
C HIS A 237 6.05 8.77 10.28
N ILE A 238 4.90 8.24 9.87
CA ILE A 238 4.02 7.41 10.72
C ILE A 238 4.22 5.96 10.29
N GLY A 239 4.82 5.15 11.16
CA GLY A 239 5.33 3.83 10.81
C GLY A 239 6.62 3.92 10.01
N ASN A 240 6.51 3.99 8.69
CA ASN A 240 7.64 4.17 7.78
C ASN A 240 7.26 5.06 6.58
N GLU A 241 8.21 5.22 5.66
CA GLU A 241 8.11 6.06 4.46
C GLU A 241 6.91 5.66 3.58
N PHE A 242 6.57 4.37 3.55
CA PHE A 242 5.50 3.79 2.72
C PHE A 242 4.13 3.75 3.43
N SER A 243 4.10 3.66 4.77
CA SER A 243 2.86 3.67 5.55
C SER A 243 2.30 5.07 5.82
N THR A 244 3.17 6.10 5.80
CA THR A 244 2.81 7.46 6.20
C THR A 244 1.68 8.05 5.36
N GLY A 245 1.67 7.78 4.04
CA GLY A 245 0.62 8.21 3.13
C GLY A 245 -0.76 7.76 3.61
N LEU A 246 -0.95 6.46 3.80
CA LEU A 246 -2.23 5.90 4.27
C LEU A 246 -2.61 6.39 5.67
N ALA A 247 -1.63 6.51 6.59
CA ALA A 247 -1.89 7.01 7.94
C ALA A 247 -2.45 8.44 7.92
N VAL A 248 -1.87 9.32 7.09
CA VAL A 248 -2.39 10.69 6.90
C VAL A 248 -3.79 10.66 6.28
N GLN A 249 -4.04 9.83 5.26
CA GLN A 249 -5.39 9.68 4.68
C GLN A 249 -6.43 9.21 5.71
N ALA A 250 -6.05 8.33 6.63
CA ALA A 250 -6.91 7.84 7.69
C ALA A 250 -7.23 8.93 8.72
N LEU A 251 -6.21 9.68 9.15
CA LEU A 251 -6.39 10.82 10.07
C LEU A 251 -7.29 11.90 9.46
N LEU A 252 -7.11 12.22 8.17
CA LEU A 252 -8.01 13.13 7.43
C LEU A 252 -9.46 12.62 7.42
N ALA A 253 -9.67 11.33 7.12
CA ALA A 253 -11.02 10.75 7.12
C ALA A 253 -11.69 10.86 8.50
N MET A 254 -10.93 10.64 9.58
CA MET A 254 -11.42 10.78 10.97
C MET A 254 -11.59 12.24 11.42
N GLY A 255 -11.48 13.22 10.50
CA GLY A 255 -11.69 14.64 10.77
C GLY A 255 -10.56 15.32 11.53
N GLN A 256 -9.35 14.73 11.55
CA GLN A 256 -8.20 15.38 12.16
C GLN A 256 -7.73 16.56 11.28
N PRO A 257 -7.47 17.75 11.88
CA PRO A 257 -6.94 18.87 11.14
C PRO A 257 -5.48 18.60 10.77
N ILE A 258 -5.21 18.46 9.47
CA ILE A 258 -3.86 18.31 8.95
C ILE A 258 -3.55 19.51 8.07
N SER A 259 -2.58 20.31 8.51
CA SER A 259 -2.08 21.42 7.70
C SER A 259 -1.20 20.90 6.56
N GLU A 260 -1.18 21.64 5.45
CA GLU A 260 -0.29 21.38 4.30
C GLU A 260 1.19 21.29 4.71
N CYS A 261 1.55 21.96 5.80
CA CYS A 261 2.92 22.04 6.33
C CYS A 261 3.13 21.16 7.57
N SER A 262 2.24 20.18 7.79
CA SER A 262 2.41 19.22 8.88
C SER A 262 3.68 18.39 8.69
N VAL A 263 4.31 18.01 9.81
CA VAL A 263 5.58 17.25 9.83
C VAL A 263 5.50 15.96 9.00
N SER A 264 4.35 15.29 9.00
CA SER A 264 4.18 14.04 8.25
C SER A 264 4.04 14.26 6.74
N LEU A 265 3.46 15.38 6.30
CA LEU A 265 3.47 15.72 4.88
C LEU A 265 4.86 16.14 4.42
N GLU A 266 5.62 16.85 5.25
CA GLU A 266 6.99 17.21 4.89
C GLU A 266 7.93 15.99 4.87
N ALA A 267 7.70 15.00 5.73
CA ALA A 267 8.38 13.71 5.69
C ALA A 267 8.14 13.00 4.34
N ILE A 268 6.87 12.93 3.88
CA ILE A 268 6.54 12.39 2.56
C ILE A 268 7.25 13.19 1.45
N ARG A 269 7.23 14.53 1.49
CA ARG A 269 7.90 15.35 0.47
C ARG A 269 9.41 15.14 0.44
N THR A 270 10.03 15.00 1.61
CA THR A 270 11.46 14.71 1.73
C THR A 270 11.79 13.35 1.11
N SER A 271 11.02 12.31 1.45
CA SER A 271 11.15 10.98 0.84
C SER A 271 10.92 11.00 -0.67
N ALA A 272 9.95 11.79 -1.14
CA ALA A 272 9.69 11.96 -2.57
C ALA A 272 10.85 12.64 -3.31
N ARG A 273 11.42 13.72 -2.75
CA ARG A 273 12.61 14.39 -3.31
C ARG A 273 13.82 13.45 -3.38
N ASN A 274 13.93 12.54 -2.41
CA ASN A 274 14.97 11.51 -2.35
C ASN A 274 14.64 10.26 -3.19
N SER A 275 13.63 10.32 -4.06
CA SER A 275 13.23 9.22 -4.97
C SER A 275 12.85 7.90 -4.27
N VAL A 276 12.36 7.97 -3.02
CA VAL A 276 11.92 6.78 -2.27
C VAL A 276 10.69 6.12 -2.93
N TYR A 277 9.78 6.92 -3.49
CA TYR A 277 8.53 6.46 -4.12
C TYR A 277 8.67 6.16 -5.61
N HIS A 278 9.67 5.36 -5.98
CA HIS A 278 9.88 4.98 -7.38
C HIS A 278 8.88 3.91 -7.87
N SER A 279 8.34 3.10 -6.97
CA SER A 279 7.25 2.16 -7.27
C SER A 279 5.92 2.92 -7.48
N PRO A 280 5.22 2.73 -8.62
CA PRO A 280 3.93 3.37 -8.88
C PRO A 280 2.89 3.08 -7.80
N MET A 281 2.95 1.88 -7.20
CA MET A 281 2.07 1.48 -6.11
C MET A 281 2.34 2.31 -4.85
N ALA A 282 3.60 2.43 -4.45
CA ALA A 282 4.00 3.25 -3.30
C ALA A 282 3.58 4.72 -3.48
N LEU A 283 3.86 5.27 -4.67
CA LEU A 283 3.48 6.64 -4.99
C LEU A 283 1.96 6.82 -4.94
N SER A 284 1.19 5.85 -5.44
CA SER A 284 -0.28 5.93 -5.43
C SER A 284 -0.89 5.99 -4.03
N GLN A 285 -0.22 5.46 -3.01
CA GLN A 285 -0.71 5.50 -1.63
C GLN A 285 -0.29 6.77 -0.87
N SER A 286 0.81 7.39 -1.27
CA SER A 286 1.31 8.65 -0.70
C SER A 286 0.66 9.89 -1.32
N LEU A 287 0.38 9.85 -2.62
CA LEU A 287 -0.07 11.03 -3.37
C LEU A 287 -1.41 11.60 -2.90
N PRO A 288 -2.46 10.81 -2.57
CA PRO A 288 -3.71 11.37 -2.06
C PRO A 288 -3.52 12.17 -0.76
N ALA A 289 -2.62 11.72 0.13
CA ALA A 289 -2.33 12.45 1.37
C ALA A 289 -1.69 13.82 1.10
N LEU A 290 -0.77 13.91 0.14
CA LEU A 290 -0.16 15.18 -0.28
C LEU A 290 -1.19 16.16 -0.87
N HIS A 291 -2.28 15.64 -1.44
CA HIS A 291 -3.44 16.42 -1.90
C HIS A 291 -4.49 16.67 -0.81
N LEU A 292 -4.20 16.29 0.45
CA LEU A 292 -5.14 16.33 1.56
C LEU A 292 -6.46 15.59 1.26
N ARG A 293 -6.37 14.47 0.55
CA ARG A 293 -7.47 13.58 0.21
C ARG A 293 -7.32 12.23 0.90
N SER A 294 -8.44 11.52 0.97
CA SER A 294 -8.55 10.17 1.51
C SER A 294 -9.42 9.34 0.59
N TYR A 295 -9.23 8.02 0.56
CA TYR A 295 -10.13 7.12 -0.17
C TYR A 295 -11.60 7.26 0.23
N VAL A 296 -11.91 7.68 1.47
CA VAL A 296 -13.30 7.94 1.89
C VAL A 296 -13.96 9.07 1.08
N SER A 297 -13.17 10.03 0.59
CA SER A 297 -13.70 11.18 -0.18
C SER A 297 -14.34 10.80 -1.52
N ILE A 298 -14.02 9.62 -2.06
CA ILE A 298 -14.58 9.10 -3.30
C ILE A 298 -16.10 8.92 -3.22
N ARG A 299 -16.64 8.61 -2.03
CA ARG A 299 -18.06 8.34 -1.81
C ARG A 299 -18.96 9.44 -2.38
N ASN A 300 -18.52 10.69 -2.26
CA ASN A 300 -19.26 11.87 -2.69
C ASN A 300 -18.59 12.59 -3.88
N LYS A 301 -17.61 11.97 -4.55
CA LYS A 301 -16.92 12.58 -5.70
C LYS A 301 -17.90 12.76 -6.86
N GLN A 302 -17.83 13.92 -7.48
CA GLN A 302 -18.56 14.24 -8.71
C GLN A 302 -17.53 14.55 -9.80
N CYS A 303 -17.58 13.84 -10.92
CA CYS A 303 -16.68 14.01 -12.05
C CYS A 303 -17.28 15.06 -13.01
N ARG A 304 -17.47 16.28 -12.49
CA ARG A 304 -18.03 17.42 -13.23
C ARG A 304 -16.97 18.48 -13.33
N THR A 305 -16.80 19.05 -14.54
CA THR A 305 -15.94 20.22 -14.78
C THR A 305 -14.52 20.05 -14.21
N GLU A 306 -13.89 18.92 -14.51
CA GLU A 306 -12.52 18.62 -14.08
C GLU A 306 -11.50 19.18 -15.08
N ALA A 307 -10.49 19.91 -14.57
CA ALA A 307 -9.49 20.53 -15.41
C ALA A 307 -8.51 19.49 -15.99
N ASP A 308 -8.36 19.49 -17.31
CA ASP A 308 -7.41 18.65 -18.05
C ASP A 308 -6.05 19.37 -18.15
N SER A 309 -5.40 19.55 -17.00
CA SER A 309 -4.25 20.45 -16.84
C SER A 309 -2.90 19.72 -16.70
N LEU A 310 -2.91 18.39 -16.57
CA LEU A 310 -1.69 17.60 -16.39
C LEU A 310 -1.09 17.23 -17.75
N VAL A 311 -0.09 18.02 -18.16
CA VAL A 311 0.66 17.78 -19.40
C VAL A 311 1.92 16.97 -19.09
N LEU A 312 2.15 15.90 -19.85
CA LEU A 312 3.40 15.16 -19.82
C LEU A 312 4.44 15.85 -20.68
N GLU A 313 5.55 16.25 -20.06
CA GLU A 313 6.72 16.67 -20.80
C GLU A 313 7.38 15.46 -21.45
N LEU A 314 7.89 15.65 -22.68
CA LEU A 314 8.64 14.65 -23.42
C LEU A 314 9.82 14.15 -22.57
N PRO A 315 10.06 12.83 -22.50
CA PRO A 315 11.22 12.29 -21.83
C PRO A 315 12.49 12.94 -22.38
N LEU A 316 13.37 13.40 -21.49
CA LEU A 316 14.72 13.79 -21.90
C LEU A 316 15.40 12.56 -22.55
N PRO A 317 16.21 12.76 -23.61
CA PRO A 317 16.91 11.67 -24.26
C PRO A 317 17.71 10.88 -23.21
N VAL A 318 17.64 9.55 -23.31
CA VAL A 318 18.36 8.64 -22.42
C VAL A 318 19.85 8.95 -22.55
N VAL A 319 20.41 9.57 -21.51
CA VAL A 319 21.85 9.75 -21.40
C VAL A 319 22.47 8.37 -21.20
N GLU A 320 23.52 8.07 -21.97
CA GLU A 320 24.28 6.83 -21.82
C GLU A 320 24.56 6.56 -20.34
N VAL A 321 24.07 5.43 -19.84
CA VAL A 321 24.29 5.05 -18.45
C VAL A 321 25.78 4.74 -18.31
N PRO A 322 26.54 5.47 -17.47
CA PRO A 322 27.94 5.16 -17.25
C PRO A 322 28.08 3.71 -16.77
N VAL A 323 29.12 3.01 -17.23
CA VAL A 323 29.42 1.64 -16.79
C VAL A 323 29.56 1.64 -15.27
N ARG A 324 28.63 0.98 -14.60
CA ARG A 324 28.60 0.93 -13.13
C ARG A 324 29.53 -0.16 -12.63
N PRO A 325 30.29 0.07 -11.54
CA PRO A 325 31.15 -0.95 -10.96
C PRO A 325 30.33 -2.14 -10.46
N LEU A 326 30.95 -3.33 -10.43
CA LEU A 326 30.35 -4.50 -9.82
C LEU A 326 30.48 -4.43 -8.28
N VAL A 327 29.42 -4.81 -7.58
CA VAL A 327 29.36 -4.94 -6.12
C VAL A 327 29.04 -6.38 -5.75
N ASN A 328 29.64 -6.87 -4.65
CA ASN A 328 29.50 -8.25 -4.22
C ASN A 328 28.37 -8.38 -3.20
N VAL A 329 27.47 -9.33 -3.44
CA VAL A 329 26.30 -9.57 -2.60
C VAL A 329 26.36 -10.99 -2.07
N GLU A 330 26.32 -11.11 -0.74
CA GLU A 330 26.15 -12.39 -0.06
C GLU A 330 24.67 -12.58 0.25
N VAL A 331 24.05 -13.66 -0.24
CA VAL A 331 22.65 -13.98 0.04
C VAL A 331 22.59 -15.20 0.93
N SER A 332 22.15 -15.02 2.18
CA SER A 332 21.88 -16.12 3.10
C SER A 332 20.38 -16.44 3.13
N VAL A 333 20.04 -17.70 2.92
CA VAL A 333 18.66 -18.22 3.00
C VAL A 333 18.54 -19.07 4.26
N GLN A 334 17.52 -18.80 5.07
CA GLN A 334 17.16 -19.61 6.24
C GLN A 334 15.77 -20.21 6.04
N SER A 335 15.69 -21.54 5.94
CA SER A 335 14.43 -22.27 5.81
C SER A 335 13.62 -22.23 7.11
N TRP A 336 12.36 -22.63 7.04
CA TRP A 336 11.51 -22.72 8.25
C TRP A 336 12.07 -23.70 9.29
N GLU A 337 12.70 -24.79 8.85
CA GLU A 337 13.33 -25.79 9.72
C GLU A 337 14.71 -25.34 10.26
N GLY A 338 15.16 -24.13 9.90
CA GLY A 338 16.43 -23.57 10.33
C GLY A 338 17.63 -24.00 9.50
N ALA A 339 17.43 -24.66 8.35
CA ALA A 339 18.52 -24.96 7.43
C ALA A 339 19.02 -23.67 6.78
N GLU A 340 20.33 -23.45 6.80
CA GLU A 340 20.96 -22.26 6.25
C GLU A 340 21.74 -22.59 4.98
N SER A 341 21.63 -21.72 3.97
CA SER A 341 22.40 -21.78 2.72
C SER A 341 22.90 -20.40 2.37
N SER A 342 24.12 -20.29 1.85
CA SER A 342 24.74 -19.01 1.51
C SER A 342 25.23 -19.00 0.07
N TYR A 343 24.99 -17.89 -0.60
CA TYR A 343 25.26 -17.68 -2.02
C TYR A 343 26.01 -16.38 -2.23
N SER A 344 26.80 -16.28 -3.30
CA SER A 344 27.50 -15.04 -3.64
C SER A 344 27.37 -14.69 -5.11
N VAL A 345 27.07 -13.42 -5.39
CA VAL A 345 26.93 -12.87 -6.74
C VAL A 345 27.52 -11.48 -6.82
N SER A 346 28.12 -11.15 -7.97
CA SER A 346 28.56 -9.80 -8.27
C SER A 346 27.58 -9.20 -9.26
N VAL A 347 27.04 -8.03 -8.96
CA VAL A 347 26.05 -7.32 -9.79
C VAL A 347 26.48 -5.88 -10.03
N PRO A 348 26.09 -5.25 -11.15
CA PRO A 348 26.32 -3.80 -11.32
C PRO A 348 25.68 -3.00 -10.18
N GLN A 349 26.36 -1.97 -9.70
CA GLN A 349 25.84 -1.06 -8.69
C GLN A 349 24.48 -0.48 -9.10
N GLY A 350 23.51 -0.46 -8.20
CA GLY A 350 22.13 -0.03 -8.46
C GLY A 350 21.24 -1.10 -9.10
N SER A 351 21.72 -2.34 -9.27
CA SER A 351 20.85 -3.48 -9.63
C SER A 351 19.81 -3.73 -8.54
N SER A 352 18.64 -4.23 -8.91
CA SER A 352 17.64 -4.66 -7.92
C SER A 352 18.04 -5.99 -7.27
N LEU A 353 17.50 -6.27 -6.09
CA LEU A 353 17.65 -7.59 -5.47
C LEU A 353 17.14 -8.71 -6.37
N LEU A 354 16.03 -8.50 -7.10
CA LEU A 354 15.51 -9.45 -8.09
C LEU A 354 16.57 -9.80 -9.14
N GLN A 355 17.26 -8.81 -9.71
CA GLN A 355 18.32 -9.06 -10.70
C GLN A 355 19.47 -9.87 -10.10
N ALA A 356 19.82 -9.64 -8.83
CA ALA A 356 20.81 -10.46 -8.14
C ALA A 356 20.35 -11.92 -7.93
N LEU A 357 19.08 -12.13 -7.58
CA LEU A 357 18.49 -13.47 -7.44
C LEU A 357 18.40 -14.20 -8.79
N GLU A 358 18.05 -13.49 -9.87
CA GLU A 358 18.04 -14.03 -11.23
C GLU A 358 19.44 -14.49 -11.67
N LEU A 359 20.46 -13.69 -11.41
CA LEU A 359 21.85 -14.06 -11.69
C LEU A 359 22.29 -15.26 -10.86
N LEU A 360 21.92 -15.33 -9.57
CA LEU A 360 22.19 -16.50 -8.73
C LEU A 360 21.57 -17.79 -9.30
N ARG A 361 20.32 -17.72 -9.77
CA ARG A 361 19.63 -18.87 -10.38
C ARG A 361 20.35 -19.41 -11.62
N THR A 362 21.05 -18.56 -12.37
CA THR A 362 21.82 -18.99 -13.56
C THR A 362 23.15 -19.65 -13.23
N LYS A 363 23.66 -19.52 -11.99
CA LYS A 363 24.92 -20.13 -11.58
C LYS A 363 24.71 -21.61 -11.25
N THR A 364 24.94 -22.46 -12.23
CA THR A 364 24.88 -23.93 -12.11
C THR A 364 26.05 -24.55 -11.34
N THR A 365 27.06 -23.76 -10.96
CA THR A 365 28.27 -24.23 -10.28
C THR A 365 28.17 -24.26 -8.76
N VAL A 366 27.04 -23.81 -8.17
CA VAL A 366 26.82 -23.82 -6.72
C VAL A 366 25.91 -25.00 -6.37
N ASP A 367 26.33 -25.81 -5.39
CA ASP A 367 25.56 -26.94 -4.86
C ASP A 367 25.23 -26.69 -3.37
N PRO A 368 23.94 -26.64 -2.97
CA PRO A 368 22.75 -26.75 -3.82
C PRO A 368 22.54 -25.51 -4.68
N ALA A 369 21.97 -25.70 -5.88
CA ALA A 369 21.64 -24.60 -6.77
C ALA A 369 20.59 -23.67 -6.13
N PHE A 370 20.79 -22.36 -6.26
CA PHE A 370 19.81 -21.38 -5.81
C PHE A 370 18.58 -21.39 -6.71
N THR A 371 17.40 -21.57 -6.14
CA THR A 371 16.13 -21.50 -6.88
C THR A 371 15.15 -20.57 -6.19
N PHE A 372 14.32 -19.89 -6.98
CA PHE A 372 13.25 -19.06 -6.44
C PHE A 372 12.11 -18.90 -7.45
N GLU A 373 10.92 -18.61 -6.94
CA GLU A 373 9.75 -18.25 -7.74
C GLU A 373 9.10 -16.97 -7.19
N VAL A 374 8.41 -16.26 -8.07
CA VAL A 374 7.71 -15.02 -7.73
C VAL A 374 6.26 -15.08 -8.18
N GLU A 375 5.39 -14.46 -7.41
CA GLU A 375 4.01 -14.19 -7.77
C GLU A 375 3.84 -12.72 -8.17
N SER A 376 3.04 -12.45 -9.19
CA SER A 376 2.74 -11.08 -9.59
C SER A 376 1.80 -10.44 -8.57
N SER A 377 2.10 -9.20 -8.15
CA SER A 377 1.23 -8.42 -7.25
C SER A 377 1.14 -6.96 -7.72
N LEU A 378 0.21 -6.19 -7.13
CA LEU A 378 0.12 -4.74 -7.37
C LEU A 378 1.37 -3.98 -6.91
N TRP A 379 2.17 -4.56 -6.02
CA TRP A 379 3.45 -4.03 -5.54
C TRP A 379 4.66 -4.57 -6.34
N GLY A 380 4.42 -5.32 -7.43
CA GLY A 380 5.47 -5.98 -8.21
C GLY A 380 5.69 -7.43 -7.78
N PRO A 381 6.86 -8.02 -8.08
CA PRO A 381 7.15 -9.43 -7.87
C PRO A 381 7.27 -9.75 -6.37
N PHE A 382 6.37 -10.60 -5.89
CA PHE A 382 6.35 -11.11 -4.52
C PHE A 382 7.09 -12.45 -4.44
N LEU A 383 8.11 -12.55 -3.58
CA LEU A 383 8.91 -13.77 -3.42
C LEU A 383 8.07 -14.86 -2.71
N SER A 384 7.72 -15.93 -3.43
CA SER A 384 6.82 -16.97 -2.93
C SER A 384 7.54 -18.29 -2.61
N VAL A 385 8.55 -18.66 -3.40
CA VAL A 385 9.33 -19.88 -3.23
C VAL A 385 10.82 -19.55 -3.19
N VAL A 386 11.56 -20.16 -2.26
CA VAL A 386 13.02 -20.12 -2.24
C VAL A 386 13.54 -21.50 -1.92
N ASN A 387 14.49 -22.00 -2.72
CA ASN A 387 15.11 -23.32 -2.57
C ASN A 387 14.08 -24.47 -2.43
N GLY A 388 12.97 -24.38 -3.18
CA GLY A 388 11.88 -25.35 -3.16
C GLY A 388 10.90 -25.23 -1.97
N GLU A 389 11.19 -24.41 -0.96
CA GLU A 389 10.24 -24.12 0.11
C GLU A 389 9.27 -23.01 -0.33
N GLN A 390 7.97 -23.31 -0.34
CA GLN A 390 6.93 -22.33 -0.59
C GLN A 390 6.44 -21.72 0.73
N ALA A 391 6.48 -20.39 0.81
CA ALA A 391 5.83 -19.65 1.87
C ALA A 391 4.42 -19.27 1.41
N ARG A 392 3.40 -19.65 2.20
CA ARG A 392 1.99 -19.44 1.87
C ARG A 392 1.30 -18.63 2.95
N GLN A 393 0.42 -17.75 2.51
CA GLN A 393 -0.45 -16.97 3.39
C GLN A 393 -1.40 -17.85 4.23
N SER A 394 -1.83 -19.00 3.69
CA SER A 394 -2.63 -19.99 4.42
C SER A 394 -1.93 -20.51 5.68
N ASP A 395 -0.61 -20.66 5.60
CA ASP A 395 0.25 -21.18 6.65
C ASP A 395 0.81 -20.06 7.53
N ARG A 396 0.39 -18.81 7.28
CA ARG A 396 0.94 -17.60 7.88
C ARG A 396 2.46 -17.50 7.73
N ARG A 397 3.02 -18.02 6.63
CA ARG A 397 4.46 -17.95 6.36
C ARG A 397 4.76 -17.00 5.20
N TYR A 398 5.87 -16.28 5.31
CA TYR A 398 6.40 -15.43 4.25
C TYR A 398 7.93 -15.39 4.31
N TRP A 399 8.54 -14.98 3.19
CA TRP A 399 9.97 -14.73 3.12
C TRP A 399 10.28 -13.30 3.58
N GLN A 400 10.80 -13.15 4.79
CA GLN A 400 11.30 -11.87 5.29
C GLN A 400 12.66 -11.57 4.66
N LEU A 401 12.82 -10.33 4.20
CA LEU A 401 14.04 -9.83 3.60
C LEU A 401 14.73 -8.87 4.58
N ALA A 402 16.05 -8.99 4.71
CA ALA A 402 16.87 -8.07 5.48
C ALA A 402 18.19 -7.78 4.76
N ALA A 403 18.72 -6.57 4.92
CA ALA A 403 20.07 -6.21 4.51
C ALA A 403 20.87 -5.77 5.73
N GLU A 404 22.08 -6.31 5.90
CA GLU A 404 22.96 -6.00 7.04
C GLU A 404 22.28 -6.15 8.41
N GLY A 405 21.38 -7.15 8.52
CA GLY A 405 20.62 -7.44 9.75
C GLY A 405 19.38 -6.56 9.96
N ALA A 406 19.14 -5.54 9.15
CA ALA A 406 17.93 -4.71 9.19
C ALA A 406 16.88 -5.18 8.19
N ALA A 407 15.62 -5.32 8.63
CA ALA A 407 14.52 -5.69 7.75
C ALA A 407 14.35 -4.66 6.61
N LEU A 408 14.17 -5.16 5.39
CA LEU A 408 13.94 -4.30 4.23
C LEU A 408 12.53 -3.70 4.29
N THR A 409 12.44 -2.44 3.88
CA THR A 409 11.17 -1.73 3.69
C THR A 409 10.66 -1.79 2.24
N GLN A 410 11.41 -2.45 1.35
CA GLN A 410 11.13 -2.57 -0.08
C GLN A 410 11.18 -4.03 -0.53
N GLY A 411 10.42 -4.37 -1.57
CA GLY A 411 10.43 -5.69 -2.18
C GLY A 411 11.64 -5.94 -3.07
N ILE A 412 11.80 -7.19 -3.53
CA ILE A 412 12.95 -7.62 -4.35
C ILE A 412 13.10 -6.84 -5.66
N GLY A 413 11.99 -6.40 -6.28
CA GLY A 413 12.04 -5.62 -7.51
C GLY A 413 12.53 -4.17 -7.31
N ASP A 414 12.31 -3.66 -6.10
CA ASP A 414 12.42 -2.23 -5.78
C ASP A 414 13.72 -1.89 -5.04
N TYR A 415 14.17 -2.77 -4.15
CA TYR A 415 15.38 -2.57 -3.36
C TYR A 415 16.64 -2.58 -4.24
N LYS A 416 17.44 -1.51 -4.15
CA LYS A 416 18.66 -1.31 -4.96
C LYS A 416 19.92 -1.64 -4.17
N ILE A 417 20.86 -2.31 -4.84
CA ILE A 417 22.13 -2.73 -4.26
C ILE A 417 23.21 -1.71 -4.62
N GLU A 418 23.52 -0.80 -3.69
CA GLU A 418 24.48 0.28 -3.92
C GLU A 418 25.91 -0.06 -3.50
N THR A 419 26.08 -0.97 -2.55
CA THR A 419 27.38 -1.38 -2.02
C THR A 419 27.43 -2.89 -1.84
N SER A 420 28.63 -3.42 -1.64
CA SER A 420 28.77 -4.81 -1.20
C SER A 420 28.05 -4.99 0.14
N GLN A 421 27.21 -6.01 0.24
CA GLN A 421 26.37 -6.22 1.41
C GLN A 421 25.87 -7.67 1.54
N LYS A 422 25.40 -8.02 2.74
CA LYS A 422 24.72 -9.26 3.06
C LYS A 422 23.21 -9.07 3.06
N ILE A 423 22.53 -9.91 2.28
CA ILE A 423 21.07 -10.04 2.24
C ILE A 423 20.67 -11.33 2.93
N ALA A 424 19.73 -11.26 3.86
CA ALA A 424 19.11 -12.42 4.49
C ALA A 424 17.67 -12.60 3.99
N ILE A 425 17.35 -13.83 3.60
CA ILE A 425 16.00 -14.27 3.19
C ILE A 425 15.58 -15.36 4.17
N LYS A 426 14.61 -15.07 5.04
CA LYS A 426 14.21 -15.96 6.14
C LYS A 426 12.75 -16.34 6.04
N SER A 427 12.45 -17.64 6.12
CA SER A 427 11.07 -18.12 6.23
C SER A 427 10.58 -17.85 7.66
N VAL A 428 9.56 -17.01 7.82
CA VAL A 428 9.04 -16.60 9.14
C VAL A 428 7.52 -16.70 9.19
N SER A 429 6.95 -16.77 10.40
CA SER A 429 5.50 -16.85 10.65
C SER A 429 4.96 -15.62 11.41
N TYR A 430 3.64 -15.37 11.37
CA TYR A 430 2.99 -14.21 12.02
C TYR A 430 1.54 -14.41 12.51
#